data_AF-A0A957L5F5-F1
#
_entry.id   AF-A0A957L5F5-F1
#
_cell.length_a   1.000
_cell.length_b   1.000
_cell.length_c   1.000
_cell.angle_alpha   90.00
_cell.angle_beta   90.00
_cell.angle_gamma   90.00
#
_symmetry.space_group_name_H-M   'P 1'
#
loop_
_entity.id
_entity.type
_entity.pdbx_description
1 polymer ?
#
loop_
_entity_poly.entity_id
_entity_poly.type
_entity_poly.pdbx_seq_one_letter_code
_entity_poly.pdbx_strand_id
1 'polypeptide(L)'
;NLAQPCLIVLDDYHLIENDSIHQAIHLLLSHLPRPISLLLLSRADPPFPLGRWRANGDLLELRAADLKFQPTELAHFFAGAALGPEQLHQLHQRTEGWPAGLQLAALALENSVDPAGFIAAFSGSNRFVLDYLLEEVLQGLPPDVRQFLLDTALLPQFNAPLCDAALERTNSASLLRDLERRNLFLIPLDQQRDWYRYHHLFADLLRSQLVPEAEAQRRAVHRRAAAWLAAHNRPETAVYHALQAADYDEAARLITGPALAASARSEVLTLRRWHEAFPAEFLSQNPLLALHFGVNFALNGRWSEAEALLEQIEAARSRLPMGSYLLWRYLMSHQLAAAGDWAELLASATASAEREPLAAMVLGLLLGMRGETTAALGWLDQAINLGTISGSELAITARVHRCRLLVQAGDYQAAWELGQSLLQLLPAAQPLTQLIRLTLGQIALDRLDLDTATTHLEAALSLAQRTGLLAGSLSGA
;
A
#
# COMPACT_ATOMS: atom_id res chain seq x y z
N ASN A 1 32.17 7.71 -52.07
CA ASN A 1 31.05 6.83 -52.46
C ASN A 1 30.86 5.75 -51.40
N LEU A 2 30.08 6.04 -50.36
CA LEU A 2 29.63 5.01 -49.40
C LEU A 2 28.42 4.32 -50.02
N ALA A 3 28.67 3.39 -50.95
CA ALA A 3 27.62 2.64 -51.65
C ALA A 3 27.18 1.37 -50.88
N GLN A 4 27.85 1.06 -49.77
CA GLN A 4 27.53 -0.10 -48.91
C GLN A 4 26.83 0.38 -47.63
N PRO A 5 25.93 -0.46 -47.05
CA PRO A 5 25.33 -0.17 -45.76
C PRO A 5 26.40 0.07 -44.69
N CYS A 6 26.29 1.18 -43.96
CA CYS A 6 27.23 1.57 -42.92
C CYS A 6 26.47 2.01 -41.67
N LEU A 7 26.84 1.47 -40.51
CA LEU A 7 26.32 1.91 -39.22
C LEU A 7 27.39 2.73 -38.50
N ILE A 8 27.07 3.99 -38.18
CA ILE A 8 27.90 4.83 -37.32
C ILE A 8 27.33 4.74 -35.91
N VAL A 9 28.16 4.43 -34.93
CA VAL A 9 27.76 4.35 -33.52
C VAL A 9 28.45 5.48 -32.77
N LEU A 10 27.66 6.34 -32.11
CA LEU A 10 28.19 7.31 -31.15
C LEU A 10 27.79 6.84 -29.76
N ASP A 11 28.80 6.49 -28.97
CA ASP A 11 28.62 6.08 -27.59
C ASP A 11 28.76 7.28 -26.64
N ASP A 12 28.04 7.23 -25.51
CA ASP A 12 28.00 8.27 -24.47
C ASP A 12 27.77 9.70 -25.00
N TYR A 13 26.84 9.86 -25.95
CA TYR A 13 26.59 11.15 -26.62
C TYR A 13 26.24 12.30 -25.67
N HIS A 14 25.64 12.01 -24.52
CA HIS A 14 25.33 12.96 -23.45
C HIS A 14 26.55 13.69 -22.85
N LEU A 15 27.78 13.20 -23.05
CA LEU A 15 29.01 13.88 -22.62
C LEU A 15 29.37 15.08 -23.50
N ILE A 16 28.75 15.19 -24.68
CA ILE A 16 28.90 16.35 -25.57
C ILE A 16 27.99 17.44 -25.03
N GLU A 17 28.57 18.51 -24.50
CA GLU A 17 27.84 19.71 -24.04
C GLU A 17 27.90 20.87 -25.05
N ASN A 18 28.69 20.74 -26.12
CA ASN A 18 28.91 21.82 -27.07
C ASN A 18 27.80 21.87 -28.13
N ASP A 19 26.97 22.92 -28.06
CA ASP A 19 25.87 23.18 -28.99
C ASP A 19 26.25 23.14 -30.48
N SER A 20 27.48 23.56 -30.82
CA SER A 20 27.94 23.56 -32.22
C SER A 20 28.12 22.13 -32.75
N ILE A 21 28.51 21.20 -31.88
CA ILE A 21 28.62 19.78 -32.24
C ILE A 21 27.22 19.19 -32.42
N HIS A 22 26.27 19.51 -31.54
CA HIS A 22 24.88 19.09 -31.71
C HIS A 22 24.28 19.57 -33.04
N GLN A 23 24.50 20.83 -33.40
CA GLN A 23 24.05 21.39 -34.68
C GLN A 23 24.68 20.66 -35.88
N ALA A 24 25.98 20.36 -35.82
CA ALA A 24 26.67 19.63 -36.87
C ALA A 24 26.13 18.20 -37.04
N ILE A 25 25.89 17.47 -35.95
CA ILE A 25 25.31 16.12 -35.99
C ILE A 25 23.87 16.15 -36.49
N HIS A 26 23.07 17.12 -36.07
CA HIS A 26 21.71 17.30 -36.58
C HIS A 26 21.68 17.59 -38.09
N LEU A 27 22.61 18.40 -38.59
CA LEU A 27 22.76 18.67 -40.02
C LEU A 27 23.19 17.42 -40.78
N LEU A 28 24.13 16.64 -40.24
CA LEU A 28 24.52 15.35 -40.80
C LEU A 28 23.30 14.43 -40.91
N LEU A 29 22.53 14.25 -39.84
CA LEU A 29 21.32 13.43 -39.79
C LEU A 29 20.29 13.85 -40.85
N SER A 30 20.14 15.15 -41.10
CA SER A 30 19.23 15.69 -42.10
C SER A 30 19.64 15.42 -43.55
N HIS A 31 20.91 15.05 -43.78
CA HIS A 31 21.49 14.84 -45.10
C HIS A 31 22.17 13.46 -45.26
N LEU A 32 21.94 12.55 -44.32
CA LEU A 32 22.52 11.20 -44.36
C LEU A 32 22.05 10.45 -45.62
N PRO A 33 22.98 9.90 -46.42
CA PRO A 33 22.64 8.98 -47.49
C PRO A 33 21.90 7.75 -46.96
N ARG A 34 20.91 7.23 -47.71
CA ARG A 34 20.10 6.04 -47.33
C ARG A 34 20.90 4.80 -46.86
N PRO A 35 22.11 4.49 -47.37
CA PRO A 35 22.87 3.34 -46.88
C PRO A 35 23.45 3.55 -45.47
N ILE A 36 23.47 4.77 -44.94
CA ILE A 36 24.13 5.10 -43.70
C ILE A 36 23.09 5.29 -42.59
N SER A 37 23.22 4.52 -41.52
CA SER A 37 22.43 4.66 -40.31
C SER A 37 23.29 5.19 -39.16
N LEU A 38 22.69 5.97 -38.26
CA LEU A 38 23.33 6.44 -37.04
C LEU A 38 22.65 5.79 -35.83
N LEU A 39 23.44 5.13 -34.98
CA LEU A 39 23.03 4.67 -33.66
C LEU A 39 23.65 5.60 -32.62
N LEU A 40 22.80 6.18 -31.77
CA LEU A 40 23.20 7.04 -30.67
C LEU A 40 22.92 6.34 -29.35
N LEU A 41 23.95 6.17 -28.52
CA LEU A 41 23.83 5.70 -27.15
C LEU A 41 24.00 6.90 -26.23
N SER A 42 23.03 7.14 -25.35
CA SER A 42 22.99 8.34 -24.51
C SER A 42 22.18 8.09 -23.25
N ARG A 43 22.60 8.68 -22.13
CA ARG A 43 21.84 8.67 -20.88
C ARG A 43 20.68 9.69 -20.89
N ALA A 44 20.81 10.75 -21.69
CA ALA A 44 19.82 11.83 -21.82
C ALA A 44 19.36 11.98 -23.27
N ASP A 45 18.17 12.56 -23.47
CA ASP A 45 17.70 12.90 -24.81
C ASP A 45 18.64 13.93 -25.43
N PRO A 46 19.21 13.65 -26.63
CA PRO A 46 20.01 14.64 -27.32
C PRO A 46 19.13 15.84 -27.72
N PRO A 47 19.69 17.05 -27.85
CA PRO A 47 18.95 18.27 -28.16
C PRO A 47 18.53 18.34 -29.65
N PHE A 48 17.87 17.29 -30.14
CA PHE A 48 17.37 17.15 -31.49
C PHE A 48 15.85 17.26 -31.53
N PRO A 49 15.24 17.57 -32.69
CA PRO A 49 13.79 17.59 -32.85
C PRO A 49 13.20 16.17 -32.96
N LEU A 50 13.45 15.32 -31.95
CA LEU A 50 13.08 13.89 -31.94
C LEU A 50 11.59 13.67 -32.22
N GLY A 51 10.72 14.55 -31.74
CA GLY A 51 9.27 14.45 -31.98
C GLY A 51 8.89 14.43 -33.46
N ARG A 52 9.63 15.17 -34.31
CA ARG A 52 9.43 15.17 -35.77
C ARG A 52 9.81 13.83 -36.38
N TRP A 53 10.94 13.26 -35.96
CA TRP A 53 11.40 11.97 -36.48
C TRP A 53 10.51 10.81 -36.01
N ARG A 54 9.99 10.87 -34.77
CA ARG A 54 8.97 9.94 -34.28
C ARG A 54 7.73 9.96 -35.16
N ALA A 55 7.20 11.15 -35.48
CA ALA A 55 5.98 11.28 -36.30
C ALA A 55 6.16 10.75 -37.74
N ASN A 56 7.37 10.85 -38.28
CA ASN A 56 7.69 10.40 -39.63
C ASN A 56 8.09 8.92 -39.72
N GLY A 57 8.32 8.24 -38.60
CA GLY A 57 8.86 6.87 -38.58
C GLY A 57 10.36 6.78 -38.92
N ASP A 58 11.09 7.90 -38.84
CA ASP A 58 12.53 8.00 -39.14
C ASP A 58 13.41 7.66 -37.91
N LEU A 59 12.79 7.41 -36.75
CA LEU A 59 13.49 7.14 -35.48
C LEU A 59 13.02 5.81 -34.89
N LEU A 60 13.97 4.88 -34.70
CA LEU A 60 13.82 3.77 -33.77
C LEU A 60 14.37 4.19 -32.40
N GLU A 61 13.55 4.08 -31.37
CA GLU A 61 13.88 4.53 -30.02
C GLU A 61 13.80 3.35 -29.06
N LEU A 62 14.94 3.02 -28.43
CA LEU A 62 15.02 2.02 -27.37
C LEU A 62 15.25 2.74 -26.05
N ARG A 63 14.33 2.59 -25.11
CA ARG A 63 14.36 3.25 -23.80
C ARG A 63 14.73 2.26 -22.71
N ALA A 64 14.96 2.79 -21.51
CA ALA A 64 15.27 1.97 -20.34
C ALA A 64 14.25 0.84 -20.11
N ALA A 65 12.96 1.06 -20.39
CA ALA A 65 11.93 0.03 -20.28
C ALA A 65 12.13 -1.13 -21.26
N ASP A 66 12.63 -0.86 -22.47
CA ASP A 66 12.90 -1.87 -23.50
C ASP A 66 14.19 -2.66 -23.21
N LEU A 67 15.12 -2.06 -22.48
CA LEU A 67 16.42 -2.65 -22.12
C LEU A 67 16.42 -3.36 -20.75
N LYS A 68 15.33 -3.24 -19.99
CA LYS A 68 15.17 -3.94 -18.71
C LYS A 68 15.04 -5.43 -18.98
N PHE A 69 15.87 -6.20 -18.29
CA PHE A 69 15.79 -7.65 -18.36
C PHE A 69 14.43 -8.13 -17.84
N GLN A 70 13.81 -8.98 -18.63
CA GLN A 70 12.61 -9.72 -18.26
C GLN A 70 12.98 -10.94 -17.40
N PRO A 71 12.06 -11.45 -16.56
CA PRO A 71 12.33 -12.64 -15.74
C PRO A 71 12.81 -13.85 -16.54
N THR A 72 12.37 -14.00 -17.79
CA THR A 72 12.81 -15.07 -18.71
C THR A 72 14.26 -14.89 -19.17
N GLU A 73 14.72 -13.66 -19.29
CA GLU A 73 16.09 -13.33 -19.72
C GLU A 73 17.08 -13.48 -18.55
N LEU A 74 16.62 -13.31 -17.30
CA LEU A 74 17.45 -13.50 -16.10
C LEU A 74 17.97 -14.94 -15.98
N ALA A 75 17.13 -15.93 -16.28
CA ALA A 75 17.54 -17.33 -16.25
C ALA A 75 18.67 -17.61 -17.25
N HIS A 76 18.67 -16.92 -18.40
CA HIS A 76 19.74 -17.02 -19.37
C HIS A 76 21.01 -16.29 -18.91
N PHE A 77 20.87 -15.08 -18.36
CA PHE A 77 21.98 -14.29 -17.84
C PHE A 77 22.74 -15.01 -16.72
N PHE A 78 22.00 -15.67 -15.81
CA PHE A 78 22.55 -16.42 -14.68
C PHE A 78 22.72 -17.93 -14.95
N ALA A 79 22.72 -18.38 -16.21
CA ALA A 79 22.79 -19.81 -16.52
C ALA A 79 24.07 -20.50 -15.98
N GLY A 80 25.15 -19.74 -15.76
CA GLY A 80 26.37 -20.22 -15.12
C GLY A 80 26.35 -20.25 -13.59
N ALA A 81 25.35 -19.62 -12.95
CA ALA A 81 25.16 -19.60 -11.51
C ALA A 81 24.07 -20.61 -11.12
N ALA A 82 24.31 -21.41 -10.07
CA ALA A 82 23.34 -22.40 -9.57
C ALA A 82 22.19 -21.75 -8.78
N LEU A 83 21.46 -20.81 -9.40
CA LEU A 83 20.35 -20.09 -8.79
C LEU A 83 19.00 -20.73 -9.16
N GLY A 84 18.13 -20.88 -8.16
CA GLY A 84 16.76 -21.34 -8.36
C GLY A 84 15.81 -20.21 -8.79
N PRO A 85 14.57 -20.54 -9.18
CA PRO A 85 13.57 -19.57 -9.63
C PRO A 85 13.26 -18.48 -8.59
N GLU A 86 13.23 -18.83 -7.31
CA GLU A 86 12.98 -17.88 -6.21
C GLU A 86 14.11 -16.86 -6.09
N GLN A 87 15.37 -17.30 -6.18
CA GLN A 87 16.53 -16.40 -6.17
C GLN A 87 16.53 -15.45 -7.37
N LEU A 88 16.21 -15.95 -8.56
CA LEU A 88 16.09 -15.12 -9.77
C LEU A 88 14.95 -14.11 -9.64
N HIS A 89 13.83 -14.50 -9.03
CA HIS A 89 12.73 -13.60 -8.76
C HIS A 89 13.13 -12.49 -7.79
N GLN A 90 13.82 -12.83 -6.70
CA GLN A 90 14.33 -11.86 -5.74
C GLN A 90 15.34 -10.90 -6.37
N LEU A 91 16.27 -11.40 -7.19
CA LEU A 91 17.20 -10.55 -7.96
C LEU A 91 16.46 -9.62 -8.91
N HIS A 92 15.45 -10.10 -9.62
CA HIS A 92 14.62 -9.26 -10.49
C HIS A 92 13.95 -8.14 -9.70
N GLN A 93 13.30 -8.46 -8.58
CA GLN A 93 12.66 -7.47 -7.72
C GLN A 93 13.67 -6.44 -7.19
N ARG A 94 14.82 -6.91 -6.71
CA ARG A 94 15.93 -6.11 -6.17
C ARG A 94 16.85 -5.49 -7.21
N THR A 95 16.55 -5.60 -8.49
CA THR A 95 17.25 -4.86 -9.55
C THR A 95 16.28 -4.13 -10.47
N GLU A 96 14.97 -4.40 -10.36
CA GLU A 96 13.95 -4.00 -11.34
C GLU A 96 14.36 -4.32 -12.80
N GLY A 97 15.11 -5.39 -13.00
CA GLY A 97 15.66 -5.80 -14.29
C GLY A 97 16.80 -4.92 -14.81
N TRP A 98 17.40 -4.06 -13.99
CA TRP A 98 18.49 -3.17 -14.39
C TRP A 98 19.76 -3.95 -14.75
N PRO A 99 20.24 -3.92 -16.01
CA PRO A 99 21.37 -4.74 -16.46
C PRO A 99 22.65 -4.55 -15.65
N ALA A 100 23.04 -3.30 -15.35
CA ALA A 100 24.24 -3.04 -14.57
C ALA A 100 24.07 -3.51 -13.11
N GLY A 101 22.88 -3.35 -12.52
CA GLY A 101 22.59 -3.91 -11.20
C GLY A 101 22.68 -5.44 -11.15
N LEU A 102 22.21 -6.12 -12.20
CA LEU A 102 22.33 -7.58 -12.34
C LEU A 102 23.79 -8.00 -12.51
N GLN A 103 24.59 -7.26 -13.28
CA GLN A 103 26.02 -7.51 -13.43
C GLN A 103 26.77 -7.33 -12.10
N LEU A 104 26.46 -6.28 -11.34
CA LEU A 104 27.05 -6.04 -10.02
C LEU A 104 26.65 -7.13 -9.02
N ALA A 105 25.40 -7.62 -9.10
CA ALA A 105 24.96 -8.77 -8.34
C ALA A 105 25.73 -10.05 -8.73
N ALA A 106 25.96 -10.28 -10.02
CA ALA A 106 26.74 -11.43 -10.51
C ALA A 106 28.18 -11.39 -10.00
N LEU A 107 28.87 -10.25 -10.10
CA LEU A 107 30.23 -10.08 -9.59
C LEU A 107 30.32 -10.32 -8.07
N ALA A 108 29.31 -9.87 -7.33
CA ALA A 108 29.26 -10.07 -5.89
C ALA A 108 28.96 -11.53 -5.49
N LEU A 109 28.23 -12.27 -6.33
CA LEU A 109 27.90 -13.68 -6.14
C LEU A 109 29.09 -14.61 -6.40
N GLU A 110 30.02 -14.26 -7.29
CA GLU A 110 31.19 -15.09 -7.62
C GLU A 110 32.03 -15.49 -6.40
N ASN A 111 32.05 -14.65 -5.36
CA ASN A 111 32.81 -14.88 -4.14
C ASN A 111 31.93 -15.19 -2.91
N SER A 112 30.63 -15.44 -3.09
CA SER A 112 29.72 -15.68 -1.98
C SER A 112 29.70 -17.15 -1.57
N VAL A 113 29.88 -17.41 -0.27
CA VAL A 113 29.74 -18.74 0.35
C VAL A 113 28.26 -19.10 0.57
N ASP A 114 27.38 -18.08 0.65
CA ASP A 114 25.93 -18.24 0.77
C ASP A 114 25.21 -17.36 -0.28
N PRO A 115 24.99 -17.87 -1.49
CA PRO A 115 24.28 -17.15 -2.55
C PRO A 115 22.85 -16.74 -2.17
N ALA A 116 22.13 -17.57 -1.41
CA ALA A 116 20.74 -17.32 -1.06
C ALA A 116 20.62 -16.19 -0.03
N GLY A 117 21.40 -16.24 1.05
CA GLY A 117 21.48 -15.15 2.03
C GLY A 117 22.00 -13.85 1.43
N PHE A 118 22.97 -13.93 0.52
CA PHE A 118 23.48 -12.77 -0.21
C PHE A 118 22.38 -12.08 -1.02
N ILE A 119 21.64 -12.83 -1.84
CA ILE A 119 20.55 -12.28 -2.65
C ILE A 119 19.47 -11.66 -1.77
N ALA A 120 19.15 -12.31 -0.64
CA ALA A 120 18.21 -11.77 0.33
C ALA A 120 18.69 -10.47 1.00
N ALA A 121 20.00 -10.20 1.04
CA ALA A 121 20.58 -8.97 1.58
C ALA A 121 20.96 -7.92 0.51
N PHE A 122 20.91 -8.29 -0.78
CA PHE A 122 21.40 -7.44 -1.87
C PHE A 122 20.58 -6.15 -2.00
N SER A 123 21.25 -5.01 -1.83
CA SER A 123 20.61 -3.69 -1.74
C SER A 123 21.56 -2.63 -2.28
N GLY A 124 21.08 -1.39 -2.38
CA GLY A 124 21.91 -0.25 -2.81
C GLY A 124 23.11 0.04 -1.91
N SER A 125 23.10 -0.48 -0.67
CA SER A 125 24.22 -0.40 0.28
C SER A 125 25.24 -1.54 0.12
N ASN A 126 25.10 -2.42 -0.87
CA ASN A 126 26.14 -3.39 -1.19
C ASN A 126 27.36 -2.66 -1.76
N ARG A 127 28.57 -3.03 -1.33
CA ARG A 127 29.82 -2.38 -1.74
C ARG A 127 29.96 -2.20 -3.26
N PHE A 128 29.67 -3.22 -4.07
CA PHE A 128 29.80 -3.13 -5.52
C PHE A 128 28.80 -2.12 -6.13
N VAL A 129 27.59 -2.05 -5.58
CA VAL A 129 26.54 -1.12 -6.01
C VAL A 129 26.86 0.30 -5.54
N LEU A 130 27.36 0.44 -4.32
CA LEU A 130 27.84 1.70 -3.76
C LEU A 130 28.95 2.30 -4.61
N ASP A 131 30.03 1.54 -4.83
CA ASP A 131 31.21 2.01 -5.55
C ASP A 131 30.81 2.51 -6.95
N TYR A 132 30.03 1.70 -7.69
CA TYR A 132 29.53 2.08 -9.01
C TYR A 132 28.64 3.33 -8.96
N LEU A 133 27.55 3.34 -8.17
CA LEU A 133 26.61 4.45 -8.19
C LEU A 133 27.19 5.74 -7.59
N LEU A 134 28.12 5.66 -6.63
CA LEU A 134 28.79 6.83 -6.10
C LEU A 134 29.69 7.47 -7.15
N GLU A 135 30.52 6.67 -7.81
CA GLU A 135 31.49 7.15 -8.81
C GLU A 135 30.80 7.60 -10.11
N GLU A 136 29.92 6.77 -10.65
CA GLU A 136 29.31 6.98 -11.98
C GLU A 136 28.10 7.91 -11.99
N VAL A 137 27.44 8.09 -10.84
CA VAL A 137 26.19 8.86 -10.77
C VAL A 137 26.34 10.03 -9.83
N LEU A 138 26.73 9.83 -8.57
CA LEU A 138 26.64 10.90 -7.56
C LEU A 138 27.83 11.88 -7.57
N GLN A 139 29.05 11.48 -7.90
CA GLN A 139 30.24 12.35 -7.85
C GLN A 139 30.23 13.44 -8.94
N GLY A 140 29.63 13.16 -10.11
CA GLY A 140 29.52 14.12 -11.21
C GLY A 140 28.40 15.16 -11.07
N LEU A 141 27.60 15.10 -10.00
CA LEU A 141 26.44 15.99 -9.85
C LEU A 141 26.80 17.32 -9.17
N PRO A 142 26.16 18.43 -9.59
CA PRO A 142 26.17 19.67 -8.85
C PRO A 142 25.79 19.47 -7.36
N PRO A 143 26.43 20.17 -6.40
CA PRO A 143 26.18 19.97 -4.97
C PRO A 143 24.71 20.15 -4.56
N ASP A 144 24.00 21.08 -5.19
CA ASP A 144 22.57 21.34 -4.95
C ASP A 144 21.68 20.18 -5.40
N VAL A 145 21.95 19.60 -6.58
CA VAL A 145 21.25 18.42 -7.08
C VAL A 145 21.53 17.20 -6.20
N ARG A 146 22.79 17.01 -5.79
CA ARG A 146 23.18 15.93 -4.88
C ARG A 146 22.46 16.06 -3.53
N GLN A 147 22.42 17.25 -2.95
CA GLN A 147 21.70 17.47 -1.70
C GLN A 147 20.20 17.25 -1.86
N PHE A 148 19.62 17.70 -2.98
CA PHE A 148 18.21 17.45 -3.30
C PHE A 148 17.89 15.96 -3.29
N LEU A 149 18.69 15.13 -3.98
CA LEU A 149 18.53 13.68 -4.02
C LEU A 149 18.59 13.03 -2.62
N LEU A 150 19.53 13.45 -1.78
CA LEU A 150 19.66 12.93 -0.41
C LEU A 150 18.44 13.29 0.44
N ASP A 151 18.00 14.54 0.37
CA ASP A 151 16.87 15.03 1.16
C ASP A 151 15.55 14.36 0.75
N THR A 152 15.32 14.15 -0.55
CA THR A 152 14.12 13.50 -1.07
C THR A 152 14.15 11.98 -0.95
N ALA A 153 15.31 11.35 -0.71
CA ALA A 153 15.39 9.90 -0.47
C ALA A 153 14.65 9.45 0.80
N LEU A 154 14.37 10.40 1.70
CA LEU A 154 13.49 10.23 2.86
C LEU A 154 12.02 10.02 2.46
N LEU A 155 11.63 10.43 1.26
CA LEU A 155 10.27 10.33 0.74
C LEU A 155 10.18 9.10 -0.19
N PRO A 156 9.48 8.02 0.19
CA PRO A 156 9.38 6.83 -0.67
C PRO A 156 8.69 7.12 -2.01
N GLN A 157 7.73 8.04 -1.99
CA GLN A 157 7.04 8.57 -3.17
C GLN A 157 6.86 10.07 -2.96
N PHE A 158 7.07 10.85 -4.02
CA PHE A 158 7.03 12.31 -3.92
C PHE A 158 6.62 12.98 -5.22
N ASN A 159 6.16 14.22 -5.09
CA ASN A 159 5.93 15.14 -6.19
C ASN A 159 6.56 16.50 -5.83
N ALA A 160 6.60 17.44 -6.78
CA ALA A 160 7.20 18.76 -6.52
C ALA A 160 6.58 19.50 -5.31
N PRO A 161 5.25 19.61 -5.17
CA PRO A 161 4.64 20.28 -4.02
C PRO A 161 4.96 19.64 -2.66
N LEU A 162 5.03 18.31 -2.58
CA LEU A 162 5.43 17.61 -1.36
C LEU A 162 6.90 17.88 -1.03
N CYS A 163 7.79 17.84 -2.02
CA CYS A 163 9.20 18.17 -1.83
C CYS A 163 9.37 19.60 -1.32
N ASP A 164 8.66 20.57 -1.90
CA ASP A 164 8.69 21.97 -1.49
C ASP A 164 8.22 22.14 -0.04
N ALA A 165 7.12 21.48 0.34
CA ALA A 165 6.59 21.53 1.70
C ALA A 165 7.49 20.80 2.73
N ALA A 166 8.00 19.63 2.39
CA ALA A 166 8.80 18.80 3.29
C ALA A 166 10.21 19.35 3.50
N LEU A 167 10.78 19.98 2.46
CA LEU A 167 12.16 20.44 2.43
C LEU A 167 12.30 21.97 2.50
N GLU A 168 11.17 22.67 2.69
CA GLU A 168 11.09 24.14 2.84
C GLU A 168 11.77 24.87 1.68
N ARG A 169 11.41 24.49 0.46
CA ARG A 169 11.95 25.03 -0.80
C ARG A 169 10.82 25.33 -1.79
N THR A 170 11.16 25.95 -2.91
CA THR A 170 10.18 26.35 -3.95
C THR A 170 10.61 26.00 -5.38
N ASN A 171 11.74 25.30 -5.53
CA ASN A 171 12.34 24.98 -6.83
C ASN A 171 12.30 23.47 -7.15
N SER A 172 11.56 22.66 -6.38
CA SER A 172 11.54 21.19 -6.57
C SER A 172 11.04 20.80 -7.96
N ALA A 173 10.08 21.54 -8.53
CA ALA A 173 9.59 21.28 -9.89
C ALA A 173 10.66 21.46 -10.98
N SER A 174 11.62 22.37 -10.79
CA SER A 174 12.74 22.50 -11.72
C SER A 174 13.71 21.34 -11.56
N LEU A 175 14.08 21.04 -10.31
CA LEU A 175 15.03 19.98 -10.00
C LEU A 175 14.52 18.61 -10.45
N LEU A 176 13.24 18.29 -10.24
CA LEU A 176 12.66 17.02 -10.72
C LEU A 176 12.70 16.90 -12.25
N ARG A 177 12.42 17.98 -12.97
CA ARG A 177 12.55 17.99 -14.45
C ARG A 177 14.00 17.80 -14.89
N ASP A 178 14.96 18.38 -14.17
CA ASP A 178 16.38 18.20 -14.45
C ASP A 178 16.85 16.76 -14.15
N LEU A 179 16.37 16.16 -13.05
CA LEU A 179 16.63 14.76 -12.72
C LEU A 179 16.05 13.80 -13.77
N GLU A 180 14.83 14.06 -14.24
CA GLU A 180 14.17 13.28 -15.28
C GLU A 180 14.93 13.37 -16.61
N ARG A 181 15.34 14.59 -17.01
CA ARG A 181 16.13 14.81 -18.24
C ARG A 181 17.49 14.11 -18.21
N ARG A 182 18.13 14.08 -17.04
CA ARG A 182 19.42 13.39 -16.82
C ARG A 182 19.26 11.88 -16.60
N ASN A 183 18.02 11.36 -16.60
CA ASN A 183 17.70 9.96 -16.35
C ASN A 183 18.30 9.42 -15.04
N LEU A 184 18.26 10.24 -13.97
CA LEU A 184 18.86 9.94 -12.66
C LEU A 184 17.97 9.04 -11.80
N PHE A 185 17.66 7.84 -12.33
CA PHE A 185 16.93 6.79 -11.62
C PHE A 185 15.59 7.23 -11.02
N LEU A 186 14.97 8.25 -11.61
CA LEU A 186 13.66 8.77 -11.25
C LEU A 186 12.58 8.06 -12.09
N ILE A 187 11.60 7.45 -11.42
CA ILE A 187 10.57 6.64 -12.05
C ILE A 187 9.21 7.31 -11.81
N PRO A 188 8.48 7.71 -12.88
CA PRO A 188 7.13 8.25 -12.74
C PRO A 188 6.15 7.14 -12.30
N LEU A 189 5.21 7.50 -11.43
CA LEU A 189 4.18 6.62 -10.87
C LEU A 189 2.81 6.80 -11.52
N ASP A 190 2.64 7.86 -12.31
CA ASP A 190 1.42 8.18 -13.04
C ASP A 190 1.74 8.63 -14.47
N GLN A 191 0.69 8.72 -15.30
CA GLN A 191 0.84 9.12 -16.71
C GLN A 191 1.14 10.61 -16.85
N GLN A 192 0.68 11.41 -15.90
CA GLN A 192 0.87 12.85 -15.83
C GLN A 192 2.30 13.23 -15.45
N ARG A 193 3.07 12.28 -14.91
CA ARG A 193 4.40 12.47 -14.33
C ARG A 193 4.37 13.49 -13.19
N ASP A 194 3.35 13.41 -12.35
CA ASP A 194 3.25 14.25 -11.15
C ASP A 194 3.95 13.57 -9.97
N TRP A 195 3.73 12.26 -9.80
CA TRP A 195 4.35 11.46 -8.75
C TRP A 195 5.53 10.65 -9.24
N TYR A 196 6.54 10.57 -8.39
CA TYR A 196 7.79 9.89 -8.66
C TYR A 196 8.22 9.03 -7.49
N ARG A 197 9.07 8.05 -7.78
CA ARG A 197 9.93 7.37 -6.82
C ARG A 197 11.34 7.24 -7.39
N TYR A 198 12.31 7.01 -6.52
CA TYR A 198 13.61 6.51 -6.97
C TYR A 198 13.56 5.01 -7.26
N HIS A 199 14.43 4.56 -8.16
CA HIS A 199 14.79 3.15 -8.29
C HIS A 199 15.32 2.62 -6.94
N HIS A 200 14.97 1.39 -6.52
CA HIS A 200 15.25 0.93 -5.15
C HIS A 200 16.75 0.97 -4.76
N LEU A 201 17.68 0.53 -5.63
CA LEU A 201 19.13 0.53 -5.31
C LEU A 201 19.62 1.96 -5.14
N PHE A 202 19.09 2.87 -5.93
CA PHE A 202 19.46 4.27 -5.84
C PHE A 202 18.89 4.90 -4.56
N ALA A 203 17.65 4.57 -4.19
CA ALA A 203 17.06 5.01 -2.93
C ALA A 203 17.85 4.49 -1.72
N ASP A 204 18.21 3.22 -1.71
CA ASP A 204 18.99 2.57 -0.65
C ASP A 204 20.39 3.20 -0.52
N LEU A 205 21.05 3.43 -1.65
CA LEU A 205 22.30 4.19 -1.70
C LEU A 205 22.13 5.56 -1.05
N LEU A 206 21.18 6.37 -1.52
CA LEU A 206 20.98 7.73 -1.03
C LEU A 206 20.72 7.75 0.48
N ARG A 207 19.92 6.80 0.98
CA ARG A 207 19.66 6.65 2.42
C ARG A 207 20.91 6.25 3.21
N SER A 208 21.77 5.40 2.64
CA SER A 208 23.05 5.01 3.27
C SER A 208 24.04 6.17 3.40
N GLN A 209 23.91 7.20 2.56
CA GLN A 209 24.75 8.41 2.60
C GLN A 209 24.23 9.46 3.60
N LEU A 210 23.07 9.24 4.24
CA LEU A 210 22.54 10.16 5.23
C LEU A 210 23.32 10.07 6.54
N VAL A 211 23.85 11.21 6.98
CA VAL A 211 24.72 11.33 8.16
C VAL A 211 23.88 11.23 9.46
N PRO A 212 24.26 10.40 10.46
CA PRO A 212 23.50 10.22 11.71
C PRO A 212 23.24 11.50 12.51
N GLU A 213 24.20 12.44 12.50
CA GLU A 213 24.13 13.73 13.20
C GLU A 213 22.98 14.62 12.69
N ALA A 214 22.41 14.32 11.52
CA ALA A 214 21.27 15.03 10.93
C ALA A 214 19.89 14.50 11.37
N GLU A 215 19.82 13.60 12.38
CA GLU A 215 18.57 12.94 12.78
C GLU A 215 17.42 13.91 13.13
N ALA A 216 17.72 15.02 13.81
CA ALA A 216 16.70 16.03 14.12
C ALA A 216 16.11 16.67 12.85
N GLN A 217 16.95 16.92 11.84
CA GLN A 217 16.53 17.47 10.55
C GLN A 217 15.69 16.44 9.77
N ARG A 218 16.09 15.17 9.77
CA ARG A 218 15.32 14.08 9.13
C ARG A 218 13.91 13.98 9.71
N ARG A 219 13.81 13.99 11.05
CA ARG A 219 12.51 14.00 11.72
C ARG A 219 11.68 15.23 11.37
N ALA A 220 12.28 16.41 11.26
CA ALA A 220 11.58 17.62 10.84
C ALA A 220 11.01 17.51 9.41
N VAL A 221 11.78 16.97 8.46
CA VAL A 221 11.31 16.69 7.09
C VAL A 221 10.12 15.74 7.11
N HIS A 222 10.21 14.65 7.88
CA HIS A 222 9.12 13.69 8.03
C HIS A 222 7.85 14.30 8.65
N ARG A 223 7.95 15.15 9.67
CA ARG A 223 6.77 15.85 10.23
C ARG A 223 6.07 16.72 9.19
N ARG A 224 6.83 17.50 8.42
CA ARG A 224 6.26 18.35 7.36
C ARG A 224 5.64 17.52 6.24
N ALA A 225 6.27 16.42 5.85
CA ALA A 225 5.71 15.48 4.88
C ALA A 225 4.40 14.86 5.38
N ALA A 226 4.35 14.42 6.64
CA ALA A 226 3.14 13.87 7.26
C ALA A 226 1.99 14.89 7.25
N ALA A 227 2.24 16.13 7.67
CA ALA A 227 1.25 17.20 7.68
C ALA A 227 0.71 17.50 6.28
N TRP A 228 1.59 17.61 5.27
CA TRP A 228 1.20 17.85 3.89
C TRP A 228 0.34 16.70 3.34
N LEU A 229 0.77 15.45 3.54
CA LEU A 229 0.06 14.26 3.06
C LEU A 229 -1.32 14.10 3.72
N ALA A 230 -1.42 14.39 5.02
CA ALA A 230 -2.69 14.39 5.74
C ALA A 230 -3.67 15.42 5.14
N ALA A 231 -3.19 16.62 4.81
CA ALA A 231 -4.00 17.67 4.18
C ALA A 231 -4.42 17.34 2.73
N HIS A 232 -3.70 16.44 2.05
CA HIS A 232 -3.96 16.02 0.67
C HIS A 232 -4.63 14.63 0.57
N ASN A 233 -5.37 14.22 1.61
CA ASN A 233 -6.12 12.96 1.66
C ASN A 233 -5.28 11.70 1.42
N ARG A 234 -4.04 11.68 1.92
CA ARG A 234 -3.14 10.51 1.89
C ARG A 234 -2.73 10.08 3.30
N PRO A 235 -3.70 9.63 4.13
CA PRO A 235 -3.44 9.41 5.55
C PRO A 235 -2.52 8.20 5.81
N GLU A 236 -2.57 7.14 5.00
CA GLU A 236 -1.71 5.96 5.19
C GLU A 236 -0.21 6.32 5.05
N THR A 237 0.14 7.11 4.03
CA THR A 237 1.53 7.59 3.86
C THR A 237 1.88 8.68 4.87
N ALA A 238 0.90 9.46 5.35
CA ALA A 238 1.11 10.41 6.43
C ALA A 238 1.49 9.70 7.74
N VAL A 239 0.83 8.59 8.08
CA VAL A 239 1.17 7.76 9.26
C VAL A 239 2.60 7.24 9.16
N TYR A 240 3.02 6.73 7.99
CA TYR A 240 4.41 6.32 7.78
C TYR A 240 5.39 7.43 8.17
N HIS A 241 5.17 8.65 7.67
CA HIS A 241 6.06 9.77 7.97
C HIS A 241 5.98 10.24 9.43
N ALA A 242 4.81 10.24 10.06
CA ALA A 242 4.68 10.56 11.48
C ALA A 242 5.47 9.57 12.36
N LEU A 243 5.42 8.27 12.02
CA LEU A 243 6.21 7.23 12.70
C LEU A 243 7.72 7.41 12.46
N GLN A 244 8.17 7.71 11.24
CA GLN A 244 9.58 8.01 10.97
C GLN A 244 10.06 9.27 11.69
N ALA A 245 9.17 10.22 11.96
CA ALA A 245 9.46 11.41 12.75
C ALA A 245 9.50 11.15 14.27
N ALA A 246 9.16 9.95 14.73
CA ALA A 246 8.82 9.63 16.12
C ALA A 246 7.76 10.59 16.72
N ASP A 247 6.86 11.09 15.87
CA ASP A 247 5.72 11.92 16.26
C ASP A 247 4.52 11.01 16.51
N TYR A 248 4.59 10.28 17.62
CA TYR A 248 3.62 9.24 17.97
C TYR A 248 2.22 9.81 18.22
N ASP A 249 2.11 11.03 18.75
CA ASP A 249 0.83 11.70 18.95
C ASP A 249 0.13 11.98 17.61
N GLU A 250 0.85 12.51 16.62
CA GLU A 250 0.29 12.73 15.29
C GLU A 250 -0.04 11.42 14.58
N ALA A 251 0.83 10.41 14.69
CA ALA A 251 0.55 9.08 14.14
C ALA A 251 -0.73 8.48 14.75
N ALA A 252 -0.90 8.57 16.09
CA ALA A 252 -2.09 8.10 16.79
C ALA A 252 -3.34 8.84 16.33
N ARG A 253 -3.27 10.17 16.19
CA ARG A 253 -4.38 11.01 15.72
C ARG A 253 -4.80 10.66 14.28
N LEU A 254 -3.83 10.38 13.40
CA LEU A 254 -4.10 9.97 12.03
C LEU A 254 -4.74 8.58 11.97
N ILE A 255 -4.18 7.59 12.68
CA ILE A 255 -4.69 6.20 12.74
C ILE A 255 -6.12 6.16 13.26
N THR A 256 -6.39 6.88 14.35
CA THR A 256 -7.73 6.91 14.98
C THR A 256 -8.69 7.90 14.30
N GLY A 257 -8.21 8.65 13.31
CA GLY A 257 -8.97 9.68 12.61
C GLY A 257 -9.97 9.13 11.59
N PRO A 258 -10.98 9.93 11.21
CA PRO A 258 -12.05 9.50 10.31
C PRO A 258 -11.54 9.12 8.90
N ALA A 259 -10.45 9.74 8.44
CA ALA A 259 -9.89 9.49 7.12
C ALA A 259 -9.39 8.04 6.93
N LEU A 260 -8.83 7.43 7.98
CA LEU A 260 -8.44 6.02 7.95
C LEU A 260 -9.59 5.10 8.34
N ALA A 261 -10.49 5.55 9.23
CA ALA A 261 -11.68 4.78 9.57
C ALA A 261 -12.58 4.51 8.36
N ALA A 262 -12.67 5.44 7.39
CA ALA A 262 -13.45 5.27 6.16
C ALA A 262 -12.69 4.51 5.04
N SER A 263 -11.36 4.37 5.17
CA SER A 263 -10.58 3.52 4.27
C SER A 263 -10.77 2.09 4.74
N ALA A 264 -11.74 1.37 4.16
CA ALA A 264 -12.00 -0.06 4.40
C ALA A 264 -10.83 -1.00 4.00
N ARG A 265 -9.61 -0.47 3.93
CA ARG A 265 -8.35 -1.12 3.57
C ARG A 265 -7.35 -1.02 4.73
N SER A 266 -7.75 -1.46 5.92
CA SER A 266 -6.79 -1.80 6.95
C SER A 266 -6.15 -3.15 6.57
N GLU A 267 -5.24 -3.14 5.59
CA GLU A 267 -4.40 -4.31 5.32
C GLU A 267 -3.76 -4.74 6.65
N VAL A 268 -4.02 -5.98 7.08
CA VAL A 268 -3.58 -6.52 8.38
C VAL A 268 -2.09 -6.29 8.60
N LEU A 269 -1.31 -6.42 7.53
CA LEU A 269 0.14 -6.20 7.54
C LEU A 269 0.52 -4.74 7.82
N THR A 270 -0.24 -3.77 7.30
CA THR A 270 -0.03 -2.34 7.54
C THR A 270 -0.34 -1.99 9.00
N LEU A 271 -1.47 -2.47 9.53
CA LEU A 271 -1.82 -2.25 10.94
C LEU A 271 -0.80 -2.85 11.90
N ARG A 272 -0.33 -4.07 11.61
CA ARG A 272 0.71 -4.72 12.42
C ARG A 272 2.00 -3.92 12.40
N ARG A 273 2.46 -3.48 11.21
CA ARG A 273 3.66 -2.65 11.08
C ARG A 273 3.53 -1.33 11.84
N TRP A 274 2.36 -0.71 11.84
CA TRP A 274 2.13 0.50 12.63
C TRP A 274 2.16 0.20 14.12
N HIS A 275 1.47 -0.84 14.58
CA HIS A 275 1.48 -1.25 15.98
C HIS A 275 2.91 -1.53 16.49
N GLU A 276 3.71 -2.29 15.73
CA GLU A 276 5.11 -2.62 16.07
C GLU A 276 6.04 -1.39 16.07
N ALA A 277 5.65 -0.27 15.45
CA ALA A 277 6.43 0.96 15.42
C ALA A 277 6.23 1.85 16.65
N PHE A 278 5.19 1.63 17.46
CA PHE A 278 4.96 2.39 18.70
C PHE A 278 5.73 1.77 19.88
N PRO A 279 6.35 2.60 20.74
CA PRO A 279 6.87 2.14 22.03
C PRO A 279 5.75 1.57 22.91
N ALA A 280 6.05 0.50 23.65
CA ALA A 280 5.07 -0.14 24.54
C ALA A 280 4.54 0.84 25.60
N GLU A 281 5.40 1.72 26.10
CA GLU A 281 5.04 2.77 27.05
C GLU A 281 3.99 3.72 26.45
N PHE A 282 4.16 4.12 25.19
CA PHE A 282 3.22 5.01 24.51
C PHE A 282 1.84 4.36 24.34
N LEU A 283 1.79 3.08 23.92
CA LEU A 283 0.53 2.35 23.79
C LEU A 283 -0.20 2.22 25.13
N SER A 284 0.53 1.95 26.22
CA SER A 284 -0.06 1.85 27.56
C SER A 284 -0.67 3.16 28.06
N GLN A 285 -0.12 4.29 27.64
CA GLN A 285 -0.60 5.63 27.98
C GLN A 285 -1.74 6.10 27.05
N ASN A 286 -1.91 5.45 25.91
CA ASN A 286 -2.89 5.81 24.88
C ASN A 286 -3.89 4.66 24.62
N PRO A 287 -4.79 4.38 25.58
CA PRO A 287 -5.68 3.22 25.52
C PRO A 287 -6.72 3.31 24.39
N LEU A 288 -7.00 4.51 23.85
CA LEU A 288 -7.81 4.69 22.65
C LEU A 288 -7.14 4.10 21.39
N LEU A 289 -5.82 4.30 21.25
CA LEU A 289 -5.06 3.74 20.15
C LEU A 289 -4.95 2.22 20.28
N ALA A 290 -4.70 1.72 21.50
CA ALA A 290 -4.69 0.29 21.78
C ALA A 290 -6.06 -0.37 21.48
N LEU A 291 -7.16 0.29 21.84
CA LEU A 291 -8.52 -0.14 21.46
C LEU A 291 -8.70 -0.22 19.95
N HIS A 292 -8.21 0.79 19.20
CA HIS A 292 -8.29 0.79 17.74
C HIS A 292 -7.53 -0.39 17.12
N PHE A 293 -6.30 -0.65 17.56
CA PHE A 293 -5.53 -1.82 17.11
C PHE A 293 -6.22 -3.13 17.50
N GLY A 294 -6.69 -3.24 18.74
CA GLY A 294 -7.37 -4.42 19.26
C GLY A 294 -8.61 -4.82 18.46
N VAL A 295 -9.51 -3.86 18.21
CA VAL A 295 -10.71 -4.08 17.39
C VAL A 295 -10.32 -4.54 15.98
N ASN A 296 -9.34 -3.87 15.35
CA ASN A 296 -8.94 -4.23 14.00
C ASN A 296 -8.22 -5.59 13.93
N PHE A 297 -7.39 -5.94 14.91
CA PHE A 297 -6.78 -7.27 14.98
C PHE A 297 -7.84 -8.35 15.15
N ALA A 298 -8.84 -8.14 16.00
CA ALA A 298 -9.97 -9.05 16.14
C ALA A 298 -10.78 -9.20 14.84
N LEU A 299 -11.11 -8.09 14.16
CA LEU A 299 -11.81 -8.14 12.87
C LEU A 299 -11.05 -8.91 11.78
N ASN A 300 -9.72 -8.92 11.87
CA ASN A 300 -8.83 -9.59 10.92
C ASN A 300 -8.33 -10.97 11.40
N GLY A 301 -8.94 -11.53 12.44
CA GLY A 301 -8.63 -12.88 12.93
C GLY A 301 -7.30 -13.03 13.67
N ARG A 302 -6.64 -11.93 14.04
CA ARG A 302 -5.40 -11.91 14.81
C ARG A 302 -5.70 -11.97 16.31
N TRP A 303 -6.33 -13.05 16.75
CA TRP A 303 -6.88 -13.20 18.10
C TRP A 303 -5.84 -13.01 19.20
N SER A 304 -4.62 -13.53 19.03
CA SER A 304 -3.57 -13.42 20.05
C SER A 304 -3.08 -11.98 20.26
N GLU A 305 -2.93 -11.20 19.18
CA GLU A 305 -2.57 -9.77 19.28
C GLU A 305 -3.69 -8.95 19.89
N ALA A 306 -4.94 -9.29 19.54
CA ALA A 306 -6.12 -8.69 20.14
C ALA A 306 -6.23 -9.03 21.65
N GLU A 307 -6.01 -10.27 22.06
CA GLU A 307 -6.07 -10.63 23.48
C GLU A 307 -5.01 -9.90 24.32
N ALA A 308 -3.78 -9.83 23.83
CA ALA A 308 -2.67 -9.17 24.52
C ALA A 308 -2.91 -7.66 24.76
N LEU A 309 -3.62 -6.99 23.86
CA LEU A 309 -3.96 -5.56 24.01
C LEU A 309 -5.16 -5.35 24.95
N LEU A 310 -6.08 -6.32 25.04
CA LEU A 310 -7.27 -6.19 25.87
C LEU A 310 -6.91 -6.11 27.36
N GLU A 311 -5.96 -6.91 27.80
CA GLU A 311 -5.43 -6.88 29.18
C GLU A 311 -4.85 -5.49 29.54
N GLN A 312 -4.21 -4.83 28.58
CA GLN A 312 -3.55 -3.54 28.79
C GLN A 312 -4.53 -2.38 28.99
N ILE A 313 -5.71 -2.46 28.37
CA ILE A 313 -6.68 -1.37 28.40
C ILE A 313 -7.77 -1.53 29.46
N GLU A 314 -7.85 -2.69 30.13
CA GLU A 314 -8.95 -3.00 31.07
C GLU A 314 -9.01 -2.00 32.24
N ALA A 315 -7.85 -1.56 32.75
CA ALA A 315 -7.78 -0.53 33.80
C ALA A 315 -8.31 0.85 33.34
N ALA A 316 -8.27 1.13 32.03
CA ALA A 316 -8.73 2.38 31.44
C ALA A 316 -10.14 2.29 30.82
N ARG A 317 -10.81 1.13 30.92
CA ARG A 317 -12.09 0.81 30.27
C ARG A 317 -13.16 1.90 30.42
N SER A 318 -13.30 2.48 31.62
CA SER A 318 -14.32 3.49 31.92
C SER A 318 -14.17 4.80 31.12
N ARG A 319 -13.00 5.02 30.49
CA ARG A 319 -12.67 6.21 29.70
C ARG A 319 -12.71 5.96 28.19
N LEU A 320 -13.02 4.74 27.77
CA LEU A 320 -13.01 4.34 26.36
C LEU A 320 -14.41 4.44 25.74
N PRO A 321 -14.50 4.61 24.40
CA PRO A 321 -15.74 4.45 23.65
C PRO A 321 -16.31 3.05 23.90
N MET A 322 -17.40 2.98 24.65
CA MET A 322 -17.91 1.71 25.17
C MET A 322 -18.34 0.79 24.03
N GLY A 323 -18.99 1.32 22.99
CA GLY A 323 -19.36 0.55 21.81
C GLY A 323 -18.19 -0.18 21.15
N SER A 324 -17.04 0.47 20.97
CA SER A 324 -15.86 -0.14 20.34
C SER A 324 -15.25 -1.22 21.24
N TYR A 325 -15.21 -0.98 22.55
CA TYR A 325 -14.78 -1.99 23.53
C TYR A 325 -15.71 -3.22 23.52
N LEU A 326 -17.03 -2.98 23.52
CA LEU A 326 -18.04 -4.04 23.46
C LEU A 326 -17.95 -4.86 22.17
N LEU A 327 -17.72 -4.20 21.03
CA LEU A 327 -17.49 -4.89 19.75
C LEU A 327 -16.27 -5.79 19.82
N TRP A 328 -15.16 -5.29 20.36
CA TRP A 328 -13.95 -6.10 20.54
C TRP A 328 -14.21 -7.31 21.42
N ARG A 329 -14.82 -7.11 22.60
CA ARG A 329 -15.19 -8.19 23.53
C ARG A 329 -16.10 -9.22 22.86
N TYR A 330 -17.09 -8.80 22.08
CA TYR A 330 -17.99 -9.67 21.32
C TYR A 330 -17.24 -10.53 20.29
N LEU A 331 -16.31 -9.94 19.53
CA LEU A 331 -15.51 -10.66 18.54
C LEU A 331 -14.61 -11.72 19.20
N MET A 332 -14.03 -11.38 20.35
CA MET A 332 -13.18 -12.31 21.12
C MET A 332 -13.98 -13.46 21.75
N SER A 333 -15.15 -13.16 22.34
CA SER A 333 -15.97 -14.17 23.02
C SER A 333 -16.60 -15.17 22.05
N HIS A 334 -16.92 -14.76 20.82
CA HIS A 334 -17.40 -15.65 19.77
C HIS A 334 -16.34 -16.68 19.32
N GLN A 335 -15.05 -16.34 19.37
CA GLN A 335 -13.98 -17.11 18.72
C GLN A 335 -13.25 -18.06 19.65
N LEU A 336 -13.01 -17.63 20.89
CA LEU A 336 -12.26 -18.46 21.84
C LEU A 336 -13.12 -19.56 22.49
N ALA A 337 -14.44 -19.59 22.23
CA ALA A 337 -15.44 -20.32 23.03
C ALA A 337 -15.25 -20.09 24.55
N ALA A 338 -14.53 -19.02 24.89
CA ALA A 338 -14.27 -18.64 26.24
C ALA A 338 -15.61 -18.18 26.78
N ALA A 339 -16.04 -18.81 27.86
CA ALA A 339 -17.05 -18.26 28.75
C ALA A 339 -16.47 -16.98 29.39
N GLY A 340 -16.13 -15.97 28.59
CA GLY A 340 -16.09 -14.60 29.04
C GLY A 340 -17.46 -14.29 29.61
N ASP A 341 -17.51 -13.42 30.61
CA ASP A 341 -18.71 -13.08 31.35
C ASP A 341 -19.76 -12.43 30.42
N TRP A 342 -20.51 -13.26 29.69
CA TRP A 342 -21.53 -12.85 28.73
C TRP A 342 -22.62 -12.03 29.44
N ALA A 343 -22.84 -12.28 30.74
CA ALA A 343 -23.75 -11.51 31.56
C ALA A 343 -23.21 -10.09 31.77
N GLU A 344 -21.92 -9.94 32.08
CA GLU A 344 -21.26 -8.63 32.17
C GLU A 344 -21.27 -7.88 30.84
N LEU A 345 -20.97 -8.58 29.74
CA LEU A 345 -20.98 -7.99 28.39
C LEU A 345 -22.39 -7.53 27.99
N LEU A 346 -23.40 -8.35 28.25
CA LEU A 346 -24.80 -8.02 28.02
C LEU A 346 -25.23 -6.81 28.87
N ALA A 347 -24.92 -6.81 30.17
CA ALA A 347 -25.25 -5.71 31.07
C ALA A 347 -24.61 -4.39 30.62
N SER A 348 -23.33 -4.43 30.23
CA SER A 348 -22.59 -3.26 29.74
C SER A 348 -23.15 -2.74 28.43
N ALA A 349 -23.53 -3.65 27.51
CA ALA A 349 -24.18 -3.29 26.26
C ALA A 349 -25.57 -2.69 26.50
N THR A 350 -26.40 -3.28 27.36
CA THR A 350 -27.70 -2.73 27.76
C THR A 350 -27.60 -1.34 28.35
N ALA A 351 -26.62 -1.10 29.23
CA ALA A 351 -26.44 0.21 29.85
C ALA A 351 -26.06 1.33 28.85
N SER A 352 -25.49 0.98 27.70
CA SER A 352 -24.94 1.95 26.73
C SER A 352 -25.75 2.02 25.42
N ALA A 353 -26.56 1.02 25.12
CA ALA A 353 -27.24 0.84 23.84
C ALA A 353 -28.20 1.98 23.46
N GLU A 354 -28.82 2.66 24.44
CA GLU A 354 -29.70 3.79 24.13
C GLU A 354 -28.95 5.01 23.58
N ARG A 355 -27.66 5.14 23.89
CA ARG A 355 -26.86 6.34 23.61
C ARG A 355 -25.83 6.12 22.51
N GLU A 356 -25.30 4.91 22.40
CA GLU A 356 -24.23 4.57 21.46
C GLU A 356 -24.73 3.57 20.40
N PRO A 357 -24.70 3.91 19.10
CA PRO A 357 -25.21 3.03 18.05
C PRO A 357 -24.43 1.71 17.96
N LEU A 358 -23.12 1.73 18.24
CA LEU A 358 -22.30 0.52 18.19
C LEU A 358 -22.60 -0.41 19.37
N ALA A 359 -22.87 0.13 20.55
CA ALA A 359 -23.32 -0.65 21.70
C ALA A 359 -24.70 -1.28 21.45
N ALA A 360 -25.64 -0.55 20.82
CA ALA A 360 -26.93 -1.09 20.39
C ALA A 360 -26.79 -2.25 19.40
N MET A 361 -25.88 -2.10 18.43
CA MET A 361 -25.59 -3.17 17.48
C MET A 361 -25.06 -4.42 18.19
N VAL A 362 -24.07 -4.26 19.07
CA VAL A 362 -23.51 -5.38 19.85
C VAL A 362 -24.58 -6.02 20.73
N LEU A 363 -25.44 -5.25 21.39
CA LEU A 363 -26.56 -5.80 22.17
C LEU A 363 -27.51 -6.64 21.31
N GLY A 364 -27.85 -6.16 20.11
CA GLY A 364 -28.65 -6.92 19.15
C GLY A 364 -27.98 -8.24 18.77
N LEU A 365 -26.67 -8.24 18.52
CA LEU A 365 -25.90 -9.46 18.24
C LEU A 365 -25.89 -10.45 19.41
N LEU A 366 -25.72 -9.96 20.63
CA LEU A 366 -25.73 -10.76 21.86
C LEU A 366 -27.06 -11.46 22.08
N LEU A 367 -28.16 -10.72 21.96
CA LEU A 367 -29.52 -11.26 22.10
C LEU A 367 -29.84 -12.26 20.99
N GLY A 368 -29.38 -11.99 19.76
CA GLY A 368 -29.53 -12.90 18.63
C GLY A 368 -28.89 -14.27 18.88
N MET A 369 -27.68 -14.30 19.45
CA MET A 369 -27.02 -15.57 19.81
C MET A 369 -27.75 -16.34 20.91
N ARG A 370 -28.52 -15.66 21.77
CA ARG A 370 -29.37 -16.30 22.80
C ARG A 370 -30.71 -16.77 22.26
N GLY A 371 -31.01 -16.52 20.98
CA GLY A 371 -32.31 -16.83 20.37
C GLY A 371 -33.41 -15.82 20.72
N GLU A 372 -33.09 -14.69 21.35
CA GLU A 372 -34.04 -13.63 21.69
C GLU A 372 -34.30 -12.71 20.47
N THR A 373 -34.73 -13.31 19.37
CA THR A 373 -34.71 -12.70 18.02
C THR A 373 -35.52 -11.40 17.93
N THR A 374 -36.68 -11.31 18.57
CA THR A 374 -37.50 -10.08 18.55
C THR A 374 -36.80 -8.90 19.23
N ALA A 375 -36.19 -9.13 20.39
CA ALA A 375 -35.44 -8.10 21.10
C ALA A 375 -34.16 -7.72 20.34
N ALA A 376 -33.48 -8.71 19.73
CA ALA A 376 -32.32 -8.50 18.90
C ALA A 376 -32.60 -7.58 17.70
N LEU A 377 -33.70 -7.83 16.98
CA LEU A 377 -34.14 -7.00 15.85
C LEU A 377 -34.45 -5.56 16.28
N GLY A 378 -35.14 -5.37 17.41
CA GLY A 378 -35.45 -4.04 17.94
C GLY A 378 -34.20 -3.21 18.25
N TRP A 379 -33.17 -3.82 18.83
CA TRP A 379 -31.90 -3.14 19.11
C TRP A 379 -31.06 -2.86 17.85
N LEU A 380 -31.13 -3.72 16.84
CA LEU A 380 -30.52 -3.44 15.54
C LEU A 380 -31.23 -2.30 14.81
N ASP A 381 -32.55 -2.21 14.89
CA ASP A 381 -33.30 -1.07 14.36
C ASP A 381 -32.92 0.23 15.08
N GLN A 382 -32.75 0.18 16.40
CA GLN A 382 -32.24 1.32 17.17
C GLN A 382 -30.82 1.71 16.74
N ALA A 383 -29.92 0.74 16.54
CA ALA A 383 -28.56 0.99 16.05
C ALA A 383 -28.56 1.65 14.67
N ILE A 384 -29.44 1.21 13.77
CA ILE A 384 -29.62 1.79 12.43
C ILE A 384 -30.12 3.23 12.53
N ASN A 385 -31.11 3.49 13.38
CA ASN A 385 -31.69 4.82 13.56
C ASN A 385 -30.65 5.81 14.09
N LEU A 386 -29.95 5.44 15.17
CA LEU A 386 -28.87 6.25 15.76
C LEU A 386 -27.70 6.44 14.77
N GLY A 387 -27.35 5.40 14.00
CA GLY A 387 -26.28 5.44 13.00
C GLY A 387 -26.60 6.27 11.75
N THR A 388 -27.87 6.29 11.31
CA THR A 388 -28.32 7.05 10.13
C THR A 388 -28.30 8.55 10.40
N ILE A 389 -28.68 8.96 11.62
CA ILE A 389 -28.56 10.35 12.08
C ILE A 389 -27.09 10.83 12.03
N SER A 390 -26.15 9.89 12.19
CA SER A 390 -24.71 10.14 12.19
C SER A 390 -24.03 9.93 10.82
N GLY A 391 -24.76 9.52 9.78
CA GLY A 391 -24.21 9.22 8.45
C GLY A 391 -23.18 8.07 8.42
N SER A 392 -23.25 7.13 9.37
CA SER A 392 -22.17 6.18 9.66
C SER A 392 -22.29 4.85 8.88
N GLU A 393 -21.15 4.33 8.40
CA GLU A 393 -20.97 2.97 7.86
C GLU A 393 -21.50 1.88 8.80
N LEU A 394 -21.51 2.16 10.12
CA LEU A 394 -22.11 1.31 11.14
C LEU A 394 -23.56 0.95 10.87
N ALA A 395 -24.36 1.86 10.29
CA ALA A 395 -25.76 1.59 9.96
C ALA A 395 -25.89 0.50 8.88
N ILE A 396 -24.93 0.44 7.95
CA ILE A 396 -24.88 -0.61 6.93
C ILE A 396 -24.55 -1.95 7.58
N THR A 397 -23.54 -1.99 8.46
CA THR A 397 -23.17 -3.20 9.22
C THR A 397 -24.35 -3.71 10.06
N ALA A 398 -25.06 -2.83 10.76
CA ALA A 398 -26.23 -3.19 11.54
C ALA A 398 -27.37 -3.77 10.65
N ARG A 399 -27.59 -3.21 9.46
CA ARG A 399 -28.55 -3.76 8.47
C ARG A 399 -28.15 -5.15 7.98
N VAL A 400 -26.86 -5.40 7.79
CA VAL A 400 -26.35 -6.73 7.40
C VAL A 400 -26.67 -7.77 8.47
N HIS A 401 -26.40 -7.44 9.73
CA HIS A 401 -26.71 -8.34 10.85
C HIS A 401 -28.23 -8.53 11.04
N ARG A 402 -29.02 -7.48 10.82
CA ARG A 402 -30.50 -7.56 10.83
C ARG A 402 -31.02 -8.52 9.75
N CYS A 403 -30.47 -8.44 8.54
CA CYS A 403 -30.83 -9.35 7.45
C CYS A 403 -30.64 -10.82 7.84
N ARG A 404 -29.55 -11.15 8.53
CA ARG A 404 -29.30 -12.52 9.02
C ARG A 404 -30.28 -12.95 10.11
N LEU A 405 -30.59 -12.05 11.04
CA LEU A 405 -31.55 -12.34 12.12
C LEU A 405 -32.98 -12.52 11.60
N LEU A 406 -33.37 -11.85 10.52
CA LEU A 406 -34.67 -12.09 9.87
C LEU A 406 -34.78 -13.51 9.31
N VAL A 407 -33.70 -14.06 8.74
CA VAL A 407 -33.66 -15.46 8.32
C VAL A 407 -33.84 -16.39 9.52
N GLN A 408 -33.15 -16.13 10.64
CA GLN A 408 -33.33 -16.91 11.88
C GLN A 408 -34.76 -16.78 12.46
N ALA A 409 -35.42 -15.64 12.24
CA ALA A 409 -36.81 -15.42 12.62
C ALA A 409 -37.82 -16.12 11.68
N GLY A 410 -37.36 -16.66 10.55
CA GLY A 410 -38.21 -17.22 9.50
C GLY A 410 -38.88 -16.19 8.57
N ASP A 411 -38.54 -14.91 8.69
CA ASP A 411 -39.04 -13.84 7.80
C ASP A 411 -38.16 -13.73 6.54
N TYR A 412 -38.24 -14.77 5.71
CA TYR A 412 -37.46 -14.87 4.48
C TYR A 412 -37.76 -13.75 3.48
N GLN A 413 -38.98 -13.20 3.49
CA GLN A 413 -39.38 -12.14 2.56
C GLN A 413 -38.70 -10.82 2.92
N ALA A 414 -38.79 -10.39 4.18
CA ALA A 414 -38.13 -9.17 4.63
C ALA A 414 -36.60 -9.30 4.54
N ALA A 415 -36.05 -10.49 4.83
CA ALA A 415 -34.62 -10.76 4.67
C ALA A 415 -34.17 -10.63 3.21
N TRP A 416 -34.96 -11.18 2.28
CA TRP A 416 -34.65 -11.12 0.84
C TRP A 416 -34.64 -9.68 0.31
N GLU A 417 -35.68 -8.90 0.61
CA GLU A 417 -35.80 -7.50 0.17
C GLU A 417 -34.65 -6.64 0.73
N LEU A 418 -34.34 -6.79 2.02
CA LEU A 418 -33.23 -6.08 2.65
C LEU A 418 -31.88 -6.49 2.05
N GLY A 419 -31.64 -7.80 1.85
CA GLY A 419 -30.40 -8.30 1.27
C GLY A 419 -30.17 -7.78 -0.16
N GLN A 420 -31.21 -7.73 -0.99
CA GLN A 420 -31.13 -7.15 -2.34
C GLN A 420 -30.82 -5.65 -2.30
N SER A 421 -31.47 -4.89 -1.41
CA SER A 421 -31.16 -3.47 -1.20
C SER A 421 -29.71 -3.25 -0.77
N LEU A 422 -29.18 -4.09 0.13
CA LEU A 422 -27.80 -3.99 0.60
C LEU A 422 -26.78 -4.29 -0.50
N LEU A 423 -27.06 -5.21 -1.42
CA LEU A 423 -26.17 -5.48 -2.57
C LEU A 423 -26.07 -4.31 -3.55
N GLN A 424 -27.06 -3.42 -3.59
CA GLN A 424 -26.98 -2.20 -4.41
C GLN A 424 -26.13 -1.10 -3.75
N LEU A 425 -26.04 -1.11 -2.42
CA LEU A 425 -25.31 -0.11 -1.63
C LEU A 425 -23.85 -0.52 -1.38
N LEU A 426 -23.59 -1.82 -1.23
CA LEU A 426 -22.27 -2.33 -0.88
C LEU A 426 -21.40 -2.51 -2.13
N PRO A 427 -20.13 -2.06 -2.10
CA PRO A 427 -19.15 -2.39 -3.14
C PRO A 427 -19.00 -3.91 -3.30
N ALA A 428 -18.78 -4.35 -4.54
CA ALA A 428 -18.72 -5.78 -4.85
C ALA A 428 -17.62 -6.56 -4.10
N ALA A 429 -16.54 -5.90 -3.68
CA ALA A 429 -15.33 -6.50 -3.11
C ALA A 429 -15.16 -6.27 -1.58
N GLN A 430 -16.25 -6.29 -0.81
CA GLN A 430 -16.20 -6.13 0.65
C GLN A 430 -16.63 -7.40 1.42
N PRO A 431 -16.11 -7.65 2.63
CA PRO A 431 -16.53 -8.76 3.49
C PRO A 431 -18.04 -8.78 3.80
N LEU A 432 -18.64 -7.60 3.98
CA LEU A 432 -20.09 -7.49 4.24
C LEU A 432 -20.92 -7.96 3.03
N THR A 433 -20.43 -7.74 1.81
CA THR A 433 -21.06 -8.23 0.57
C THR A 433 -21.07 -9.76 0.51
N GLN A 434 -19.99 -10.41 0.96
CA GLN A 434 -19.92 -11.86 1.06
C GLN A 434 -20.99 -12.39 2.03
N LEU A 435 -21.14 -11.79 3.21
CA LEU A 435 -22.14 -12.20 4.21
C LEU A 435 -23.57 -12.09 3.66
N ILE A 436 -23.89 -11.02 2.93
CA ILE A 436 -25.21 -10.87 2.31
C ILE A 436 -25.42 -11.90 1.19
N ARG A 437 -24.41 -12.15 0.36
CA ARG A 437 -24.51 -13.20 -0.68
C ARG A 437 -24.73 -14.58 -0.08
N LEU A 438 -24.04 -14.94 1.01
CA LEU A 438 -24.30 -16.18 1.72
C LEU A 438 -25.74 -16.23 2.26
N THR A 439 -26.23 -15.13 2.83
CA THR A 439 -27.59 -15.05 3.37
C THR A 439 -28.65 -15.24 2.28
N LEU A 440 -28.51 -14.56 1.13
CA LEU A 440 -29.43 -14.73 0.00
C LEU A 440 -29.32 -16.13 -0.62
N GLY A 441 -28.12 -16.69 -0.70
CA GLY A 441 -27.91 -18.07 -1.16
C GLY A 441 -28.63 -19.08 -0.27
N GLN A 442 -28.57 -18.93 1.05
CA GLN A 442 -29.31 -19.77 2.00
C GLN A 442 -30.82 -19.65 1.81
N ILE A 443 -31.35 -18.43 1.72
CA ILE A 443 -32.79 -18.20 1.48
C ILE A 443 -33.24 -18.86 0.16
N ALA A 444 -32.42 -18.80 -0.89
CA ALA A 444 -32.72 -19.43 -2.18
C ALA A 444 -32.71 -20.97 -2.10
N LEU A 445 -31.77 -21.56 -1.34
CA LEU A 445 -31.76 -23.00 -1.05
C LEU A 445 -33.03 -23.44 -0.31
N ASP A 446 -33.44 -22.68 0.72
CA ASP A 446 -34.65 -22.97 1.49
C ASP A 446 -35.92 -22.87 0.63
N ARG A 447 -35.88 -22.06 -0.44
CA ARG A 447 -36.94 -21.92 -1.45
C ARG A 447 -36.82 -22.91 -2.63
N LEU A 448 -35.80 -23.78 -2.64
CA LEU A 448 -35.48 -24.70 -3.72
C LEU A 448 -35.16 -24.02 -5.08
N ASP A 449 -34.73 -22.76 -5.06
CA ASP A 449 -34.26 -22.04 -6.24
C ASP A 449 -32.74 -22.22 -6.39
N LEU A 450 -32.36 -23.34 -7.02
CA LEU A 450 -30.96 -23.76 -7.13
C LEU A 450 -30.11 -22.85 -8.01
N ASP A 451 -30.69 -22.22 -9.05
CA ASP A 451 -29.96 -21.33 -9.96
C ASP A 451 -29.54 -20.03 -9.24
N THR A 452 -30.49 -19.45 -8.50
CA THR A 452 -30.24 -18.25 -7.70
C THR A 452 -29.31 -18.56 -6.53
N ALA A 453 -29.48 -19.70 -5.87
CA ALA A 453 -28.58 -20.16 -4.80
C ALA A 453 -27.13 -20.29 -5.30
N THR A 454 -26.93 -20.96 -6.44
CA THR A 454 -25.60 -21.17 -7.04
C THR A 454 -24.94 -19.82 -7.35
N THR A 455 -25.66 -18.91 -8.00
CA THR A 455 -25.16 -17.58 -8.36
C THR A 455 -24.64 -16.80 -7.14
N HIS A 456 -25.39 -16.82 -6.03
CA HIS A 456 -25.00 -16.10 -4.83
C HIS A 456 -23.86 -16.77 -4.07
N LEU A 457 -23.88 -18.11 -3.95
CA LEU A 457 -22.86 -18.87 -3.22
C LEU A 457 -21.50 -18.87 -3.95
N GLU A 458 -21.48 -18.99 -5.28
CA GLU A 458 -20.24 -18.90 -6.06
C GLU A 458 -19.60 -17.51 -5.96
N ALA A 459 -20.42 -16.45 -6.03
CA ALA A 459 -19.95 -15.09 -5.86
C ALA A 459 -19.40 -14.85 -4.44
N ALA A 460 -20.02 -15.45 -3.41
CA ALA A 460 -19.48 -15.41 -2.04
C ALA A 460 -18.15 -16.15 -1.92
N LEU A 461 -18.01 -17.33 -2.53
CA LEU A 461 -16.78 -18.12 -2.51
C LEU A 461 -15.62 -17.39 -3.21
N SER A 462 -15.89 -16.79 -4.37
CA SER A 462 -14.92 -15.99 -5.11
C SER A 462 -14.44 -14.76 -4.34
N LEU A 463 -15.31 -14.18 -3.50
CA LEU A 463 -14.95 -13.08 -2.60
C LEU A 463 -14.11 -13.56 -1.42
N ALA A 464 -14.43 -14.71 -0.83
CA ALA A 464 -13.64 -15.31 0.25
C ALA A 464 -12.19 -15.56 -0.18
N GLN A 465 -12.02 -16.11 -1.39
CA GLN A 465 -10.69 -16.37 -1.97
C GLN A 465 -9.88 -15.10 -2.23
N ARG A 466 -10.55 -13.99 -2.55
CA ARG A 466 -9.90 -12.70 -2.83
C ARG A 466 -9.60 -11.88 -1.57
N THR A 467 -10.42 -12.00 -0.53
CA THR A 467 -10.32 -11.19 0.69
C THR A 467 -9.58 -11.90 1.82
N GLY A 468 -9.31 -13.20 1.70
CA GLY A 468 -8.64 -13.99 2.75
C GLY A 468 -9.52 -14.27 3.97
N LEU A 469 -10.75 -13.74 4.01
CA LEU A 469 -11.75 -14.04 5.04
C LEU A 469 -12.45 -15.36 4.71
N LEU A 470 -11.72 -16.46 4.92
CA LEU A 470 -12.34 -17.77 5.08
C LEU A 470 -13.05 -17.80 6.43
N ALA A 471 -14.37 -17.65 6.40
CA ALA A 471 -15.30 -18.54 7.09
C ALA A 471 -15.13 -18.75 8.62
N GLY A 472 -14.56 -17.81 9.37
CA GLY A 472 -14.59 -17.84 10.85
C GLY A 472 -16.00 -17.69 11.45
N SER A 473 -17.01 -17.41 10.62
CA SER A 473 -18.42 -17.31 10.98
C SER A 473 -19.27 -18.52 10.57
N LEU A 474 -18.66 -19.59 10.03
CA LEU A 474 -19.35 -20.77 9.49
C LEU A 474 -19.28 -22.02 10.39
N SER A 475 -18.73 -21.96 11.62
CA SER A 475 -18.63 -23.14 12.49
C SER A 475 -19.82 -23.33 13.46
N GLY A 476 -21.02 -22.85 13.12
CA GLY A 476 -22.16 -22.89 14.04
C GLY A 476 -23.54 -23.08 13.42
N ALA A 477 -23.63 -23.55 12.17
CA ALA A 477 -24.89 -23.97 11.56
C ALA A 477 -24.80 -25.45 11.17
#